data_AF-A0A0F0IBR0-F1
#
_entry.id   AF-A0A0F0IBR0-F1
#
_cell.length_a   1.000
_cell.length_b   1.000
_cell.length_c   1.000
_cell.angle_alpha   90.00
_cell.angle_beta   90.00
_cell.angle_gamma   90.00
#
_symmetry.space_group_name_H-M   'P 1'
#
loop_
_entity.id
_entity.type
_entity.pdbx_description
1 polymer ?
#
loop_
_entity_poly.entity_id
_entity_poly.type
_entity_poly.pdbx_seq_one_letter_code
_entity_poly.pdbx_strand_id
1 'polypeptide(L)'
;MESAVSGIRVFLSTQAMSASGSKLCRATYWVALRQEALTAFAKQRPFRLPLGPCLPFRSFEPAEDAVWTNRLVIYLADVLQFCFGVDELPSPAVLQTHYSATANTGIHTAGTFAERVACYEDLVAFDTYWEEHKPPSFEPIHARSPDSTRRVIFPEIWFVGSCHVIGIQHLELARILLTVYNPSILHLGLERHETLQSVDQKVKKAVLRLCGIATTNRDIPPALLTACIAIAICGDRFDDRLEQQALLGVLAELEEEHAWPTRVTQAQLKRAWGWEGASCIWTNPR
;
A
#
# COMPACT_ATOMS: atom_id res chain seq x y z
N MET A 1 9.53 -17.03 -8.82
CA MET A 1 8.26 -16.50 -8.28
C MET A 1 7.34 -15.87 -9.34
N GLU A 2 7.83 -15.56 -10.56
CA GLU A 2 7.00 -15.01 -11.65
C GLU A 2 6.15 -16.07 -12.40
N SER A 3 6.61 -17.32 -12.44
CA SER A 3 5.91 -18.41 -13.14
C SER A 3 4.57 -18.80 -12.50
N ALA A 4 4.45 -18.72 -11.17
CA ALA A 4 3.21 -19.06 -10.45
C ALA A 4 2.10 -18.01 -10.63
N VAL A 5 2.46 -16.73 -10.82
CA VAL A 5 1.50 -15.63 -11.01
C VAL A 5 0.93 -15.63 -12.44
N SER A 6 1.68 -16.16 -13.41
CA SER A 6 1.23 -16.25 -14.81
C SER A 6 0.12 -17.29 -14.99
N GLY A 7 0.22 -18.46 -14.33
CA GLY A 7 -0.79 -19.52 -14.41
C GLY A 7 -2.14 -19.14 -13.81
N ILE A 8 -2.14 -18.29 -12.77
CA ILE A 8 -3.34 -17.81 -12.07
C ILE A 8 -4.09 -16.74 -12.88
N ARG A 9 -3.38 -15.96 -13.71
CA ARG A 9 -3.97 -14.87 -14.52
C ARG A 9 -4.91 -15.34 -15.63
N VAL A 10 -4.65 -16.50 -16.22
CA VAL A 10 -5.42 -16.99 -17.37
C VAL A 10 -6.77 -17.61 -16.96
N PHE A 11 -6.89 -18.11 -15.72
CA PHE A 11 -8.11 -18.77 -15.25
C PHE A 11 -9.08 -17.87 -14.47
N LEU A 12 -8.61 -16.77 -13.87
CA LEU A 12 -9.43 -15.94 -12.96
C LEU A 12 -10.21 -14.80 -13.63
N SER A 13 -9.89 -14.42 -14.86
CA SER A 13 -10.28 -13.11 -15.40
C SER A 13 -11.73 -13.00 -15.92
N THR A 14 -12.51 -14.08 -15.97
CA THR A 14 -13.92 -13.97 -16.42
C THR A 14 -14.89 -14.80 -15.59
N GLN A 15 -14.48 -15.97 -15.08
CA GLN A 15 -15.40 -16.92 -14.44
C GLN A 15 -15.52 -16.73 -12.92
N ALA A 16 -14.55 -16.05 -12.27
CA ALA A 16 -14.48 -16.00 -10.82
C ALA A 16 -15.52 -15.09 -10.14
N MET A 17 -16.01 -14.08 -10.84
CA MET A 17 -16.97 -13.08 -10.33
C MET A 17 -18.31 -13.05 -11.07
N SER A 18 -18.50 -13.88 -12.12
CA SER A 18 -19.84 -14.09 -12.68
C SER A 18 -20.75 -14.74 -11.63
N ALA A 19 -22.07 -14.56 -11.77
CA ALA A 19 -23.07 -15.24 -10.92
C ALA A 19 -22.90 -16.78 -10.86
N SER A 20 -22.17 -17.36 -11.82
CA SER A 20 -21.86 -18.78 -11.95
C SER A 20 -20.53 -19.21 -11.30
N GLY A 21 -19.74 -18.28 -10.75
CA GLY A 21 -18.43 -18.58 -10.16
C GLY A 21 -18.56 -19.24 -8.78
N SER A 22 -17.83 -20.34 -8.55
CA SER A 22 -17.85 -21.00 -7.24
C SER A 22 -17.38 -20.06 -6.12
N LYS A 23 -17.84 -20.29 -4.88
CA LYS A 23 -17.37 -19.54 -3.69
C LYS A 23 -15.84 -19.56 -3.57
N LEU A 24 -15.21 -20.66 -3.98
CA LEU A 24 -13.75 -20.80 -4.01
C LEU A 24 -13.11 -19.86 -5.05
N CYS A 25 -13.65 -19.79 -6.27
CA CYS A 25 -13.15 -18.85 -7.28
C CYS A 25 -13.22 -17.40 -6.80
N ARG A 26 -14.29 -17.04 -6.08
CA ARG A 26 -14.43 -15.72 -5.48
C ARG A 26 -13.36 -15.45 -4.43
N ALA A 27 -13.08 -16.41 -3.55
CA ALA A 27 -12.02 -16.29 -2.55
C ALA A 27 -10.63 -16.15 -3.19
N THR A 28 -10.32 -16.98 -4.21
CA THR A 28 -9.05 -16.93 -4.93
C THR A 28 -8.83 -15.59 -5.62
N TYR A 29 -9.88 -15.00 -6.21
CA TYR A 29 -9.80 -13.67 -6.79
C TYR A 29 -9.36 -12.62 -5.77
N TRP A 30 -9.99 -12.61 -4.58
CA TRP A 30 -9.66 -11.63 -3.54
C TRP A 30 -8.27 -11.84 -2.94
N VAL A 31 -7.77 -13.07 -2.89
CA VAL A 31 -6.37 -13.35 -2.51
C VAL A 31 -5.42 -12.78 -3.57
N ALA A 32 -5.68 -13.08 -4.85
CA ALA A 32 -4.86 -12.59 -5.96
C ALA A 32 -4.85 -11.05 -6.03
N LEU A 33 -6.00 -10.42 -5.77
CA LEU A 33 -6.16 -8.98 -5.79
C LEU A 33 -5.35 -8.29 -4.69
N ARG A 34 -5.38 -8.80 -3.44
CA ARG A 34 -4.54 -8.30 -2.35
C ARG A 34 -3.05 -8.49 -2.62
N GLN A 35 -2.66 -9.67 -3.10
CA GLN A 35 -1.27 -9.95 -3.45
C GLN A 35 -0.75 -9.03 -4.56
N GLU A 36 -1.57 -8.78 -5.58
CA GLU A 36 -1.23 -7.83 -6.64
C GLU A 36 -1.11 -6.41 -6.10
N ALA A 37 -2.02 -5.96 -5.23
CA ALA A 37 -1.97 -4.61 -4.65
C ALA A 37 -0.68 -4.38 -3.86
N LEU A 38 -0.34 -5.32 -2.96
CA LEU A 38 0.90 -5.27 -2.20
C LEU A 38 2.15 -5.37 -3.10
N THR A 39 2.11 -6.20 -4.13
CA THR A 39 3.22 -6.34 -5.09
C THR A 39 3.39 -5.07 -5.93
N ALA A 40 2.30 -4.45 -6.37
CA ALA A 40 2.32 -3.21 -7.15
C ALA A 40 2.84 -2.05 -6.32
N PHE A 41 2.43 -1.95 -5.06
CA PHE A 41 2.99 -0.99 -4.10
C PHE A 41 4.49 -1.21 -3.90
N ALA A 42 4.91 -2.45 -3.58
CA ALA A 42 6.31 -2.79 -3.33
C ALA A 42 7.22 -2.60 -4.55
N LYS A 43 6.70 -2.87 -5.75
CA LYS A 43 7.46 -2.71 -7.00
C LYS A 43 7.27 -1.34 -7.65
N GLN A 44 6.49 -0.44 -7.04
CA GLN A 44 6.17 0.89 -7.58
C GLN A 44 5.77 0.85 -9.06
N ARG A 45 4.81 -0.04 -9.38
CA ARG A 45 4.39 -0.32 -10.76
C ARG A 45 2.87 -0.25 -10.92
N PRO A 46 2.35 -0.11 -12.15
CA PRO A 46 0.91 -0.17 -12.40
C PRO A 46 0.29 -1.43 -11.80
N PHE A 47 -0.93 -1.28 -11.27
CA PHE A 47 -1.79 -2.39 -10.86
C PHE A 47 -2.35 -3.09 -12.10
N ARG A 48 -2.17 -4.41 -12.21
CA ARG A 48 -2.40 -5.13 -13.48
C ARG A 48 -3.59 -6.08 -13.50
N LEU A 49 -4.32 -6.24 -12.39
CA LEU A 49 -5.52 -7.08 -12.40
C LEU A 49 -6.75 -6.26 -12.87
N PRO A 50 -7.67 -6.89 -13.62
CA PRO A 50 -8.87 -6.21 -14.06
C PRO A 50 -9.77 -5.88 -12.86
N LEU A 51 -10.17 -4.62 -12.76
CA LEU A 51 -11.11 -4.12 -11.73
C LEU A 51 -12.57 -4.13 -12.19
N GLY A 52 -12.86 -4.48 -13.45
CA GLY A 52 -14.23 -4.68 -13.93
C GLY A 52 -15.06 -5.64 -13.05
N PRO A 53 -14.52 -6.80 -12.64
CA PRO A 53 -15.18 -7.69 -11.67
C PRO A 53 -15.46 -7.07 -10.29
N CYS A 54 -14.78 -5.98 -9.94
CA CYS A 54 -14.95 -5.28 -8.66
C CYS A 54 -16.09 -4.25 -8.66
N LEU A 55 -16.66 -3.91 -9.83
CA LEU A 55 -17.68 -2.87 -9.95
C LEU A 55 -18.85 -3.02 -8.95
N PRO A 56 -19.41 -4.23 -8.72
CA PRO A 56 -20.52 -4.41 -7.76
C PRO A 56 -20.16 -4.09 -6.31
N PHE A 57 -18.87 -4.06 -5.98
CA PHE A 57 -18.41 -3.85 -4.61
C PHE A 57 -18.15 -2.37 -4.30
N ARG A 58 -18.22 -1.48 -5.30
CA ARG A 58 -17.89 -0.04 -5.16
C ARG A 58 -19.00 0.81 -4.55
N SER A 59 -20.20 0.27 -4.35
CA SER A 59 -21.26 0.99 -3.64
C SER A 59 -20.85 1.27 -2.19
N PHE A 60 -21.43 2.27 -1.54
CA PHE A 60 -21.31 2.47 -0.08
C PHE A 60 -22.54 1.98 0.69
N GLU A 61 -23.39 1.18 0.02
CA GLU A 61 -24.54 0.57 0.68
C GLU A 61 -24.10 -0.30 1.86
N PRO A 62 -24.90 -0.38 2.95
CA PRO A 62 -24.62 -1.25 4.06
C PRO A 62 -24.36 -2.69 3.59
N ALA A 63 -23.24 -3.26 4.05
CA ALA A 63 -22.78 -4.59 3.68
C ALA A 63 -22.00 -5.22 4.83
N GLU A 64 -21.71 -6.51 4.71
CA GLU A 64 -20.86 -7.25 5.65
C GLU A 64 -19.43 -6.67 5.69
N ASP A 65 -18.73 -6.81 6.82
CA ASP A 65 -17.38 -6.28 7.01
C ASP A 65 -16.38 -6.76 5.93
N ALA A 66 -16.53 -7.98 5.45
CA ALA A 66 -15.70 -8.51 4.36
C ALA A 66 -15.86 -7.70 3.05
N VAL A 67 -17.06 -7.19 2.77
CA VAL A 67 -17.32 -6.33 1.60
C VAL A 67 -16.68 -4.97 1.81
N TRP A 68 -16.76 -4.39 3.01
CA TRP A 68 -16.07 -3.15 3.35
C TRP A 68 -14.55 -3.26 3.27
N THR A 69 -13.98 -4.37 3.76
CA THR A 69 -12.57 -4.67 3.56
C THR A 69 -12.23 -4.71 2.07
N ASN A 70 -13.04 -5.39 1.26
CA ASN A 70 -12.81 -5.46 -0.19
C ASN A 70 -12.88 -4.08 -0.86
N ARG A 71 -13.79 -3.19 -0.43
CA ARG A 71 -13.86 -1.79 -0.88
C ARG A 71 -12.54 -1.05 -0.67
N LEU A 72 -11.93 -1.19 0.50
CA LEU A 72 -10.63 -0.56 0.81
C LEU A 72 -9.47 -1.14 -0.02
N VAL A 73 -9.50 -2.45 -0.30
CA VAL A 73 -8.50 -3.07 -1.19
C VAL A 73 -8.66 -2.59 -2.64
N ILE A 74 -9.90 -2.46 -3.13
CA ILE A 74 -10.19 -1.88 -4.46
C ILE A 74 -9.70 -0.44 -4.51
N TYR A 75 -9.98 0.34 -3.47
CA TYR A 75 -9.53 1.73 -3.39
C TYR A 75 -8.01 1.86 -3.49
N LEU A 76 -7.24 1.01 -2.80
CA LEU A 76 -5.78 0.96 -2.99
C LEU A 76 -5.40 0.64 -4.45
N ALA A 77 -6.13 -0.26 -5.12
CA ALA A 77 -5.87 -0.57 -6.52
C ALA A 77 -6.12 0.64 -7.45
N ASP A 78 -7.16 1.43 -7.18
CA ASP A 78 -7.43 2.68 -7.92
C ASP A 78 -6.31 3.70 -7.71
N VAL A 79 -5.87 3.89 -6.46
CA VAL A 79 -4.74 4.77 -6.14
C VAL A 79 -3.45 4.30 -6.81
N LEU A 80 -3.18 2.99 -6.85
CA LEU A 80 -2.04 2.43 -7.58
C LEU A 80 -2.10 2.69 -9.08
N GLN A 81 -3.29 2.61 -9.70
CA GLN A 81 -3.48 2.96 -11.11
C GLN A 81 -3.23 4.45 -11.35
N PHE A 82 -3.72 5.33 -10.47
CA PHE A 82 -3.44 6.76 -10.53
C PHE A 82 -1.94 7.08 -10.41
N CYS A 83 -1.25 6.47 -9.45
CA CYS A 83 0.16 6.76 -9.16
C CYS A 83 1.11 6.23 -10.24
N PHE A 84 0.84 5.04 -10.80
CA PHE A 84 1.81 4.33 -11.64
C PHE A 84 1.31 4.01 -13.06
N GLY A 85 0.03 4.22 -13.36
CA GLY A 85 -0.59 3.79 -14.63
C GLY A 85 -0.36 4.71 -15.84
N VAL A 86 0.48 5.74 -15.72
CA VAL A 86 0.64 6.78 -16.75
C VAL A 86 1.76 6.47 -17.77
N ASP A 87 2.60 5.45 -17.54
CA ASP A 87 3.87 5.25 -18.27
C ASP A 87 3.97 3.98 -19.17
N GLU A 88 2.95 3.60 -19.92
CA GLU A 88 3.14 2.69 -21.08
C GLU A 88 2.82 3.41 -22.39
N LEU A 89 3.70 4.33 -22.80
CA LEU A 89 3.84 4.69 -24.21
C LEU A 89 4.29 3.43 -24.97
N PRO A 90 3.55 2.94 -25.98
CA PRO A 90 4.11 1.93 -26.87
C PRO A 90 5.31 2.54 -27.59
N SER A 91 6.47 1.87 -27.49
CA SER A 91 7.64 2.17 -28.30
C SER A 91 7.21 2.36 -29.77
N PRO A 92 7.73 3.37 -30.49
CA PRO A 92 7.35 3.65 -31.88
C PRO A 92 7.68 2.53 -32.87
N ALA A 93 8.19 1.38 -32.41
CA ALA A 93 8.60 0.25 -33.25
C ALA A 93 7.49 -0.78 -33.59
N VAL A 94 6.21 -0.58 -33.21
CA VAL A 94 5.14 -1.58 -33.51
C VAL A 94 3.96 -1.02 -34.31
N LEU A 95 4.05 0.20 -34.85
CA LEU A 95 3.04 0.71 -35.80
C LEU A 95 3.32 0.26 -37.24
N GLN A 96 3.26 -1.05 -37.47
CA GLN A 96 2.99 -1.62 -38.79
C GLN A 96 2.70 -3.10 -38.60
N THR A 97 1.43 -3.46 -38.48
CA THR A 97 0.70 -4.33 -39.43
C THR A 97 -0.66 -4.67 -38.80
N HIS A 98 -1.72 -4.61 -39.60
CA HIS A 98 -3.13 -4.95 -39.31
C HIS A 98 -4.07 -3.80 -38.90
N TYR A 99 -4.37 -2.96 -39.89
CA TYR A 99 -5.68 -2.31 -39.97
C TYR A 99 -6.75 -3.38 -40.24
N SER A 100 -7.66 -3.57 -39.29
CA SER A 100 -9.00 -4.12 -39.54
C SER A 100 -9.93 -3.49 -38.51
N ALA A 101 -10.79 -2.61 -39.03
CA ALA A 101 -11.74 -1.83 -38.26
C ALA A 101 -12.80 -2.73 -37.61
N THR A 102 -12.93 -2.64 -36.29
CA THR A 102 -14.20 -2.79 -35.57
C THR A 102 -14.16 -1.87 -34.36
N ALA A 103 -15.24 -1.11 -34.20
CA ALA A 103 -15.37 0.00 -33.27
C ALA A 103 -15.34 -0.41 -31.79
N ASN A 104 -15.00 0.57 -30.95
CA ASN A 104 -15.07 0.62 -29.48
C ASN A 104 -13.92 -0.01 -28.68
N THR A 105 -12.84 0.77 -28.55
CA THR A 105 -12.08 0.86 -27.29
C THR A 105 -11.61 2.29 -27.14
N GLY A 106 -11.88 2.88 -25.96
CA GLY A 106 -11.54 4.25 -25.63
C GLY A 106 -10.06 4.54 -25.87
N ILE A 107 -9.82 5.70 -26.47
CA ILE A 107 -8.53 6.32 -26.66
C ILE A 107 -7.93 6.56 -25.26
N HIS A 108 -6.93 5.78 -24.85
CA HIS A 108 -6.10 6.08 -23.68
C HIS A 108 -5.05 7.13 -24.09
N THR A 109 -5.48 8.39 -24.19
CA THR A 109 -4.59 9.55 -24.22
C THR A 109 -4.12 9.85 -22.80
N ALA A 110 -2.82 10.17 -22.64
CA ALA A 110 -2.30 10.74 -21.40
C ALA A 110 -3.19 11.93 -20.99
N GLY A 111 -3.86 11.81 -19.86
CA GLY A 111 -4.80 12.83 -19.41
C GLY A 111 -4.11 14.17 -19.17
N THR A 112 -4.82 15.26 -19.40
CA THR A 112 -4.32 16.62 -19.11
C THR A 112 -3.98 16.75 -17.63
N PHE A 113 -3.12 17.71 -17.26
CA PHE A 113 -2.83 17.99 -15.84
C PHE A 113 -4.11 18.23 -15.03
N ALA A 114 -5.10 18.91 -15.63
CA ALA A 114 -6.40 19.15 -15.00
C ALA A 114 -7.17 17.85 -14.72
N GLU A 115 -7.18 16.90 -15.67
CA GLU A 115 -7.80 15.57 -15.46
C GLU A 115 -7.09 14.77 -14.37
N ARG A 116 -5.76 14.88 -14.29
CA ARG A 116 -4.98 14.24 -13.22
C ARG A 116 -5.30 14.85 -11.85
N VAL A 117 -5.48 16.17 -11.77
CA VAL A 117 -5.90 16.85 -10.54
C VAL A 117 -7.31 16.42 -10.14
N ALA A 118 -8.27 16.39 -11.06
CA ALA A 118 -9.64 15.93 -10.78
C ALA A 118 -9.66 14.48 -10.28
N CYS A 119 -8.91 13.58 -10.93
CA CYS A 119 -8.80 12.19 -10.48
C CYS A 119 -8.19 12.07 -9.07
N TYR A 120 -7.19 12.89 -8.75
CA TYR A 120 -6.63 12.96 -7.40
C TYR A 120 -7.67 13.44 -6.38
N GLU A 121 -8.44 14.49 -6.71
CA GLU A 121 -9.50 15.03 -5.86
C GLU A 121 -10.59 13.98 -5.59
N ASP A 122 -11.01 13.20 -6.60
CA ASP A 122 -11.96 12.10 -6.43
C ASP A 122 -11.44 11.02 -5.46
N LEU A 123 -10.15 10.67 -5.58
CA LEU A 123 -9.51 9.69 -4.68
C LEU A 123 -9.41 10.22 -3.25
N VAL A 124 -9.14 11.51 -3.05
CA VAL A 124 -9.14 12.15 -1.72
C VAL A 124 -10.56 12.26 -1.16
N ALA A 125 -11.55 12.55 -2.01
CA ALA A 125 -12.96 12.60 -1.62
C ALA A 125 -13.44 11.24 -1.11
N PHE A 126 -13.00 10.13 -1.69
CA PHE A 126 -13.27 8.79 -1.16
C PHE A 126 -12.77 8.63 0.29
N ASP A 127 -11.54 9.07 0.60
CA ASP A 127 -10.97 8.96 1.95
C ASP A 127 -11.79 9.75 2.98
N THR A 128 -12.24 10.95 2.59
CA THR A 128 -13.09 11.80 3.43
C THR A 128 -14.46 11.14 3.65
N TYR A 129 -15.07 10.67 2.56
CA TYR A 129 -16.36 10.00 2.60
C TYR A 129 -16.32 8.70 3.42
N TRP A 130 -15.22 7.95 3.34
CA TRP A 130 -14.97 6.78 4.17
C TRP A 130 -14.97 7.13 5.66
N GLU A 131 -14.25 8.17 6.09
CA GLU A 131 -14.19 8.54 7.52
C GLU A 131 -15.58 8.92 8.08
N GLU A 132 -16.44 9.51 7.26
CA GLU A 132 -17.81 9.89 7.64
C GLU A 132 -18.80 8.71 7.66
N HIS A 133 -18.59 7.70 6.81
CA HIS A 133 -19.60 6.65 6.55
C HIS A 133 -19.13 5.22 6.86
N LYS A 134 -17.90 5.03 7.35
CA LYS A 134 -17.39 3.69 7.71
C LYS A 134 -18.32 3.04 8.74
N PRO A 135 -18.52 1.71 8.67
CA PRO A 135 -19.26 1.00 9.71
C PRO A 135 -18.57 1.13 11.07
N PRO A 136 -19.33 1.12 12.18
CA PRO A 136 -18.76 1.14 13.53
C PRO A 136 -17.78 -0.01 13.81
N SER A 137 -17.90 -1.15 13.12
CA SER A 137 -16.98 -2.29 13.23
C SER A 137 -15.56 -1.99 12.76
N PHE A 138 -15.37 -0.96 11.91
CA PHE A 138 -14.07 -0.48 11.46
C PHE A 138 -13.44 0.55 12.42
N GLU A 139 -14.11 0.92 13.50
CA GLU A 139 -13.50 1.67 14.58
C GLU A 139 -12.65 0.74 15.47
N PRO A 140 -11.46 1.17 15.92
CA PRO A 140 -10.67 0.39 16.85
C PRO A 140 -11.44 0.15 18.16
N ILE A 141 -11.44 -1.09 18.66
CA ILE A 141 -11.99 -1.41 19.99
C ILE A 141 -11.12 -0.83 21.11
N HIS A 142 -9.83 -0.66 20.83
CA HIS A 142 -8.87 0.02 21.69
C HIS A 142 -7.83 0.72 20.83
N ALA A 143 -7.49 1.95 21.20
CA ALA A 143 -6.41 2.70 20.60
C ALA A 143 -5.61 3.42 21.68
N ARG A 144 -4.28 3.27 21.62
CA ARG A 144 -3.33 4.00 22.44
C ARG A 144 -2.29 4.66 21.55
N SER A 145 -2.09 5.97 21.76
CA SER A 145 -1.05 6.73 21.06
C SER A 145 0.35 6.29 21.50
N PRO A 146 1.38 6.50 20.65
CA PRO A 146 2.78 6.34 21.05
C PRO A 146 3.12 7.19 22.27
N ASP A 147 4.08 6.73 23.07
CA ASP A 147 4.55 7.41 24.27
C ASP A 147 6.08 7.50 24.23
N SER A 148 6.58 8.67 23.85
CA SER A 148 8.01 8.95 23.74
C SER A 148 8.74 8.86 25.08
N THR A 149 8.06 9.16 26.20
CA THR A 149 8.67 9.09 27.55
C THR A 149 8.93 7.64 27.95
N ARG A 150 8.07 6.72 27.51
CA ARG A 150 8.20 5.27 27.74
C ARG A 150 8.88 4.53 26.60
N ARG A 151 9.41 5.24 25.60
CA ARG A 151 10.02 4.66 24.38
C ARG A 151 9.06 3.73 23.61
N VAL A 152 7.76 4.00 23.71
CA VAL A 152 6.73 3.30 22.92
C VAL A 152 6.59 4.04 21.60
N ILE A 153 7.15 3.45 20.55
CA ILE A 153 7.22 4.08 19.22
C ILE A 153 5.94 3.88 18.41
N PHE A 154 5.39 2.67 18.41
CA PHE A 154 4.18 2.35 17.66
C PHE A 154 2.91 2.58 18.48
N PRO A 155 1.81 3.03 17.86
CA PRO A 155 0.51 3.02 18.52
C PRO A 155 0.03 1.59 18.74
N GLU A 156 -0.73 1.37 19.81
CA GLU A 156 -1.43 0.11 20.06
C GLU A 156 -2.85 0.22 19.50
N ILE A 157 -3.23 -0.62 18.54
CA ILE A 157 -4.53 -0.51 17.85
C ILE A 157 -5.15 -1.88 17.67
N TRP A 158 -6.26 -2.10 18.36
CA TRP A 158 -7.02 -3.34 18.32
C TRP A 158 -8.27 -3.17 17.46
N PHE A 159 -8.53 -4.14 16.60
CA PHE A 159 -9.76 -4.21 15.82
C PHE A 159 -10.55 -5.48 16.15
N VAL A 160 -11.84 -5.48 15.83
CA VAL A 160 -12.75 -6.60 16.11
C VAL A 160 -12.33 -7.90 15.40
N GLY A 161 -11.66 -7.80 14.25
CA GLY A 161 -11.25 -8.99 13.50
C GLY A 161 -10.27 -8.71 12.38
N SER A 162 -9.75 -9.79 11.79
CA SER A 162 -8.68 -9.72 10.79
C SER A 162 -9.07 -8.97 9.52
N CYS A 163 -10.32 -9.06 9.06
CA CYS A 163 -10.78 -8.31 7.88
C CYS A 163 -10.65 -6.79 8.06
N HIS A 164 -10.93 -6.28 9.26
CA HIS A 164 -10.77 -4.88 9.61
C HIS A 164 -9.29 -4.47 9.55
N VAL A 165 -8.41 -5.25 10.17
CA VAL A 165 -6.94 -5.06 10.12
C VAL A 165 -6.46 -4.94 8.67
N ILE A 166 -6.82 -5.92 7.83
CA ILE A 166 -6.43 -5.94 6.43
C ILE A 166 -6.97 -4.71 5.69
N GLY A 167 -8.25 -4.39 5.85
CA GLY A 167 -8.88 -3.26 5.17
C GLY A 167 -8.21 -1.93 5.52
N ILE A 168 -8.05 -1.67 6.83
CA ILE A 168 -7.43 -0.44 7.32
C ILE A 168 -5.98 -0.33 6.86
N GLN A 169 -5.19 -1.41 6.87
CA GLN A 169 -3.81 -1.33 6.37
C GLN A 169 -3.74 -1.01 4.87
N HIS A 170 -4.67 -1.52 4.05
CA HIS A 170 -4.71 -1.17 2.63
C HIS A 170 -5.10 0.31 2.42
N LEU A 171 -6.00 0.84 3.27
CA LEU A 171 -6.32 2.26 3.30
C LEU A 171 -5.11 3.12 3.69
N GLU A 172 -4.33 2.72 4.69
CA GLU A 172 -3.11 3.45 5.08
C GLU A 172 -2.05 3.44 3.96
N LEU A 173 -1.89 2.34 3.22
CA LEU A 173 -1.02 2.31 2.03
C LEU A 173 -1.51 3.29 0.95
N ALA A 174 -2.82 3.40 0.73
CA ALA A 174 -3.40 4.33 -0.23
C ALA A 174 -3.13 5.79 0.19
N ARG A 175 -3.26 6.10 1.49
CA ARG A 175 -2.92 7.41 2.05
C ARG A 175 -1.45 7.77 1.89
N ILE A 176 -0.53 6.80 2.05
CA ILE A 176 0.90 7.02 1.75
C ILE A 176 1.08 7.45 0.31
N LEU A 177 0.49 6.73 -0.64
CA LEU A 177 0.59 7.04 -2.07
C LEU A 177 -0.01 8.41 -2.40
N LEU A 178 -1.23 8.71 -1.94
CA LEU A 178 -1.86 10.02 -2.19
C LEU A 178 -1.05 11.17 -1.58
N THR A 179 -0.44 10.96 -0.42
CA THR A 179 0.44 11.96 0.20
C THR A 179 1.67 12.25 -0.67
N VAL A 180 2.30 11.22 -1.25
CA VAL A 180 3.51 11.36 -2.05
C VAL A 180 3.22 11.85 -3.48
N TYR A 181 2.10 11.42 -4.06
CA TYR A 181 1.72 11.70 -5.46
C TYR A 181 0.77 12.89 -5.62
N ASN A 182 0.60 13.71 -4.59
CA ASN A 182 -0.24 14.90 -4.64
C ASN A 182 0.25 15.87 -5.73
N PRO A 183 -0.56 16.14 -6.79
CA PRO A 183 -0.16 16.97 -7.93
C PRO A 183 0.01 18.46 -7.57
N SER A 184 -0.48 18.88 -6.40
CA SER A 184 -0.36 20.25 -5.89
C SER A 184 0.91 20.49 -5.06
N ILE A 185 1.75 19.47 -4.84
CA ILE A 185 3.04 19.67 -4.16
C ILE A 185 3.92 20.58 -5.02
N LEU A 186 4.19 21.77 -4.51
CA LEU A 186 5.06 22.73 -5.17
C LEU A 186 6.51 22.26 -5.10
N HIS A 187 7.05 21.84 -6.24
CA HIS A 187 8.44 21.39 -6.33
C HIS A 187 9.45 22.55 -6.49
N LEU A 188 9.00 23.80 -6.55
CA LEU A 188 9.83 24.99 -6.76
C LEU A 188 9.38 26.12 -5.83
N GLY A 189 10.31 26.81 -5.17
CA GLY A 189 10.04 27.93 -4.25
C GLY A 189 10.70 27.78 -2.87
N LEU A 190 10.66 28.86 -2.07
CA LEU A 190 11.25 28.91 -0.72
C LEU A 190 10.53 27.97 0.28
N GLU A 191 9.24 27.71 0.08
CA GLU A 191 8.40 26.85 0.94
C GLU A 191 8.49 25.35 0.58
N ARG A 192 9.32 24.99 -0.42
CA ARG A 192 9.50 23.60 -0.87
C ARG A 192 9.95 22.69 0.26
N HIS A 193 10.90 23.16 1.08
CA HIS A 193 11.50 22.35 2.13
C HIS A 193 10.46 21.99 3.21
N GLU A 194 9.66 22.97 3.64
CA GLU A 194 8.59 22.77 4.61
C GLU A 194 7.49 21.83 4.05
N THR A 195 7.16 21.96 2.77
CA THR A 195 6.19 21.08 2.09
C THR A 195 6.69 19.63 2.06
N LEU A 196 7.95 19.41 1.67
CA LEU A 196 8.55 18.07 1.62
C LEU A 196 8.67 17.45 3.02
N GLN A 197 9.05 18.25 4.03
CA GLN A 197 9.05 17.78 5.41
C GLN A 197 7.64 17.39 5.89
N SER A 198 6.62 18.18 5.57
CA SER A 198 5.22 17.86 5.89
C SER A 198 4.77 16.54 5.26
N VAL A 199 5.16 16.29 4.00
CA VAL A 199 4.94 15.01 3.31
C VAL A 199 5.64 13.87 4.04
N ASP A 200 6.92 14.03 4.39
CA ASP A 200 7.68 13.00 5.12
C ASP A 200 7.05 12.68 6.48
N GLN A 201 6.61 13.69 7.23
CA GLN A 201 5.95 13.47 8.52
C GLN A 201 4.64 12.70 8.39
N LYS A 202 3.83 13.01 7.35
CA LYS A 202 2.60 12.26 7.07
C LYS A 202 2.89 10.80 6.70
N VAL A 203 3.88 10.56 5.85
CA VAL A 203 4.31 9.20 5.46
C VAL A 203 4.84 8.44 6.67
N LYS A 204 5.73 9.03 7.48
CA LYS A 204 6.24 8.43 8.72
C LYS A 204 5.10 8.03 9.67
N LYS A 205 4.14 8.94 9.90
CA LYS A 205 2.97 8.66 10.75
C LYS A 205 2.15 7.47 10.24
N ALA A 206 1.94 7.37 8.93
CA ALA A 206 1.22 6.24 8.34
C ALA A 206 2.01 4.92 8.49
N VAL A 207 3.33 4.93 8.27
CA VAL A 207 4.21 3.76 8.47
C VAL A 207 4.20 3.31 9.93
N LEU A 208 4.34 4.23 10.88
CA LEU A 208 4.28 3.93 12.32
C LEU A 208 2.91 3.34 12.70
N ARG A 209 1.82 3.87 12.13
CA ARG A 209 0.47 3.32 12.32
C ARG A 209 0.34 1.91 11.76
N LEU A 210 0.85 1.65 10.56
CA LEU A 210 0.88 0.30 9.96
C LEU A 210 1.63 -0.70 10.84
N CYS A 211 2.78 -0.30 11.38
CA CYS A 211 3.58 -1.12 12.30
C CYS A 211 2.84 -1.36 13.63
N GLY A 212 2.17 -0.34 14.17
CA GLY A 212 1.34 -0.47 15.36
C GLY A 212 0.18 -1.44 15.19
N ILE A 213 -0.54 -1.35 14.07
CA ILE A 213 -1.58 -2.30 13.71
C ILE A 213 -0.99 -3.72 13.64
N ALA A 214 0.14 -3.89 12.96
CA ALA A 214 0.75 -5.21 12.77
C ALA A 214 1.24 -5.85 14.09
N THR A 215 1.98 -5.09 14.90
CA THR A 215 2.55 -5.57 16.18
C THR A 215 1.49 -5.78 17.26
N THR A 216 0.36 -5.09 17.18
CA THR A 216 -0.80 -5.37 18.05
C THR A 216 -1.53 -6.66 17.63
N ASN A 217 -1.50 -6.99 16.34
CA ASN A 217 -2.27 -8.07 15.72
C ASN A 217 -1.36 -9.17 15.14
N ARG A 218 -0.39 -9.65 15.93
CA ARG A 218 0.67 -10.60 15.49
C ARG A 218 0.13 -11.92 14.95
N ASP A 219 -1.02 -12.37 15.45
CA ASP A 219 -1.67 -13.60 14.99
C ASP A 219 -2.23 -13.51 13.56
N ILE A 220 -2.08 -12.36 12.90
CA ILE A 220 -2.49 -12.10 11.52
C ILE A 220 -1.23 -11.85 10.69
N PRO A 221 -0.56 -12.89 10.16
CA PRO A 221 0.70 -12.76 9.42
C PRO A 221 0.66 -11.76 8.23
N PRO A 222 -0.43 -11.64 7.46
CA PRO A 222 -0.49 -10.62 6.41
C PRO A 222 -0.34 -9.19 6.93
N ALA A 223 -0.66 -8.92 8.20
CA ALA A 223 -0.51 -7.60 8.80
C ALA A 223 0.95 -7.20 8.97
N LEU A 224 1.79 -8.13 9.45
CA LEU A 224 3.24 -7.96 9.53
C LEU A 224 3.86 -7.80 8.14
N LEU A 225 3.40 -8.58 7.14
CA LEU A 225 3.87 -8.45 5.76
C LEU A 225 3.56 -7.06 5.18
N THR A 226 2.34 -6.54 5.39
CA THR A 226 1.97 -5.21 4.90
C THR A 226 2.82 -4.11 5.56
N ALA A 227 3.08 -4.20 6.86
CA ALA A 227 3.99 -3.29 7.55
C ALA A 227 5.42 -3.39 7.01
N CYS A 228 5.95 -4.61 6.79
CA CYS A 228 7.27 -4.84 6.20
C CYS A 228 7.41 -4.18 4.82
N ILE A 229 6.39 -4.29 3.96
CA ILE A 229 6.40 -3.64 2.64
C ILE A 229 6.44 -2.11 2.79
N ALA A 230 5.64 -1.54 3.68
CA ALA A 230 5.67 -0.10 3.93
C ALA A 230 7.04 0.38 4.48
N ILE A 231 7.65 -0.38 5.40
CA ILE A 231 9.00 -0.13 5.91
C ILE A 231 10.03 -0.19 4.78
N ALA A 232 9.95 -1.19 3.90
CA ALA A 232 10.90 -1.34 2.80
C ALA A 232 10.88 -0.16 1.82
N ILE A 233 9.69 0.42 1.58
CA ILE A 233 9.50 1.49 0.59
C ILE A 233 9.67 2.89 1.18
N CYS A 234 9.35 3.08 2.45
CA CYS A 234 9.31 4.41 3.08
C CYS A 234 10.24 4.55 4.30
N GLY A 235 10.92 3.47 4.71
CA GLY A 235 11.73 3.43 5.92
C GLY A 235 12.99 4.29 5.86
N ASP A 236 13.51 4.58 4.67
CA ASP A 236 14.67 5.45 4.45
C ASP A 236 14.43 6.89 4.95
N ARG A 237 13.17 7.33 5.00
CA ARG A 237 12.78 8.65 5.48
C ARG A 237 13.03 8.86 6.98
N PHE A 238 13.16 7.80 7.77
CA PHE A 238 13.25 7.88 9.23
C PHE A 238 14.65 8.31 9.71
N ASP A 239 14.69 9.30 10.60
CA ASP A 239 15.94 9.90 11.10
C ASP A 239 16.20 9.58 12.58
N ASP A 240 15.14 9.32 13.36
CA ASP A 240 15.27 9.01 14.78
C ASP A 240 15.75 7.57 15.01
N ARG A 241 16.76 7.41 15.87
CA ARG A 241 17.40 6.12 16.11
C ARG A 241 16.47 5.10 16.77
N LEU A 242 15.56 5.53 17.64
CA LEU A 242 14.62 4.64 18.32
C LEU A 242 13.54 4.17 17.33
N GLU A 243 13.05 5.07 16.48
CA GLU A 243 12.13 4.70 15.39
C GLU A 243 12.77 3.69 14.44
N GLN A 244 13.98 3.97 13.95
CA GLN A 244 14.72 3.06 13.07
C GLN A 244 14.93 1.67 13.70
N GLN A 245 15.28 1.60 14.99
CA GLN A 245 15.41 0.35 15.72
C GLN A 245 14.07 -0.39 15.84
N ALA A 246 12.97 0.32 16.11
CA ALA A 246 11.65 -0.28 16.17
C ALA A 246 11.21 -0.86 14.81
N LEU A 247 11.48 -0.15 13.70
CA LEU A 247 11.20 -0.66 12.35
C LEU A 247 12.01 -1.93 12.03
N LEU A 248 13.30 -1.97 12.40
CA LEU A 248 14.12 -3.18 12.27
C LEU A 248 13.57 -4.33 13.12
N GLY A 249 13.02 -4.04 14.30
CA GLY A 249 12.36 -5.03 15.14
C GLY A 249 11.20 -5.74 14.42
N VAL A 250 10.34 -4.99 13.73
CA VAL A 250 9.24 -5.56 12.92
C VAL A 250 9.78 -6.44 11.80
N LEU A 251 10.85 -6.01 11.12
CA LEU A 251 11.48 -6.80 10.05
C LEU A 251 12.12 -8.09 10.58
N ALA A 252 12.75 -8.04 11.76
CA ALA A 252 13.34 -9.20 12.40
C ALA A 252 12.27 -10.20 12.87
N GLU A 253 11.19 -9.71 13.49
CA GLU A 253 10.04 -10.52 13.93
C GLU A 253 9.45 -11.31 12.76
N LEU A 254 9.20 -10.65 11.61
CA LEU A 254 8.68 -11.33 10.42
C LEU A 254 9.65 -12.39 9.86
N GLU A 255 10.96 -12.19 9.97
CA GLU A 255 11.95 -13.19 9.52
C GLU A 255 12.03 -14.38 10.48
N GLU A 256 12.01 -14.14 11.78
CA GLU A 256 12.11 -15.17 12.81
C GLU A 256 10.84 -16.02 12.90
N GLU A 257 9.66 -15.39 12.89
CA GLU A 257 8.37 -16.07 13.10
C GLU A 257 7.76 -16.63 11.80
N HIS A 258 8.03 -16.01 10.65
CA HIS A 258 7.40 -16.36 9.38
C HIS A 258 8.37 -16.70 8.25
N ALA A 259 9.68 -16.76 8.52
CA ALA A 259 10.73 -17.07 7.54
C ALA A 259 10.71 -16.14 6.31
N TRP A 260 10.18 -14.93 6.44
CA TRP A 260 10.18 -13.95 5.36
C TRP A 260 11.57 -13.29 5.27
N PRO A 261 12.21 -13.25 4.09
CA PRO A 261 13.59 -12.77 3.98
C PRO A 261 13.66 -11.24 4.07
N THR A 262 14.01 -10.68 5.24
CA THR A 262 14.13 -9.22 5.43
C THR A 262 15.57 -8.73 5.53
N ARG A 263 16.57 -9.60 5.70
CA ARG A 263 18.00 -9.21 5.82
C ARG A 263 18.49 -8.17 4.83
N VAL A 264 18.13 -8.33 3.54
CA VAL A 264 18.57 -7.40 2.49
C VAL A 264 17.97 -6.01 2.72
N THR A 265 16.67 -5.94 3.02
CA THR A 265 15.97 -4.70 3.37
C THR A 265 16.56 -4.06 4.63
N GLN A 266 16.83 -4.86 5.67
CA GLN A 266 17.46 -4.36 6.90
C GLN A 266 18.84 -3.74 6.63
N ALA A 267 19.66 -4.37 5.79
CA ALA A 267 20.97 -3.85 5.42
C ALA A 267 20.87 -2.56 4.59
N GLN A 268 19.94 -2.51 3.63
CA GLN A 268 19.68 -1.32 2.82
C GLN A 268 19.24 -0.13 3.69
N LEU A 269 18.32 -0.35 4.65
CA LEU A 269 17.86 0.69 5.57
C LEU A 269 18.99 1.19 6.48
N LYS A 270 19.76 0.28 7.08
CA LYS A 270 20.94 0.65 7.91
C LYS A 270 21.93 1.52 7.12
N ARG A 271 22.14 1.22 5.83
CA ARG A 271 22.97 2.05 4.95
C ARG A 271 22.34 3.41 4.68
N ALA A 272 21.05 3.45 4.33
CA ALA A 272 20.32 4.69 4.06
C ALA A 272 20.35 5.64 5.28
N TRP A 273 20.26 5.08 6.49
CA TRP A 273 20.34 5.82 7.75
C TRP A 273 21.78 6.15 8.19
N GLY A 274 22.80 5.77 7.42
CA GLY A 274 24.20 6.07 7.74
C GLY A 274 24.81 5.29 8.91
N TRP A 275 24.23 4.13 9.28
CA TRP A 275 24.72 3.35 10.43
C TRP A 275 26.09 2.72 10.18
N GLU A 276 26.49 2.53 8.92
CA GLU A 276 27.77 1.92 8.53
C GLU A 276 29.00 2.79 8.91
N GLY A 277 28.81 4.06 9.29
CA GLY A 277 29.87 4.98 9.76
C GLY A 277 30.07 5.05 11.29
N ALA A 278 29.19 4.44 12.09
CA ALA A 278 29.26 4.50 13.57
C ALA A 278 30.14 3.42 14.21
N SER A 279 31.05 2.83 13.44
CA SER A 279 32.08 1.91 13.93
C SER A 279 33.21 2.69 14.61
N CYS A 280 32.91 3.27 15.78
CA CYS A 280 33.96 3.70 16.70
C CYS A 280 34.83 2.50 17.07
N ILE A 281 36.11 2.58 16.67
CA ILE A 281 37.28 2.45 17.56
C ILE A 281 36.99 1.57 18.79
N TRP A 282 36.97 0.25 18.61
CA TRP A 282 37.21 -0.66 19.70
C TRP A 282 38.72 -0.79 19.87
N THR A 283 39.33 0.10 20.68
CA THR A 283 40.67 -0.15 21.21
C THR A 283 40.59 -1.30 22.21
N ASN A 284 41.21 -2.41 21.84
CA ASN A 284 41.34 -3.60 22.67
C ASN A 284 42.25 -3.28 23.88
N PRO A 285 41.78 -3.41 25.14
CA PRO A 285 42.69 -3.45 26.28
C PRO A 285 43.39 -4.80 26.32
N ARG A 286 44.72 -4.77 26.38
CA ARG A 286 45.58 -5.92 26.64
C ARG A 286 45.38 -6.47 28.05
#